data_AF-A0A8J7XGP4-F1
#
_entry.id   AF-A0A8J7XGP4-F1
#
_cell.length_a   1.000
_cell.length_b   1.000
_cell.length_c   1.000
_cell.angle_alpha   90.00
_cell.angle_beta   90.00
_cell.angle_gamma   90.00
#
_symmetry.space_group_name_H-M   'P 1'
#
loop_
_entity.id
_entity.type
_entity.pdbx_description
1 polymer ?
#
loop_
_entity_poly.entity_id
_entity_poly.type
_entity_poly.pdbx_seq_one_letter_code
_entity_poly.pdbx_strand_id
1 'polypeptide(L)'
;MLSQKTIDKMVDEQEGILPESIIERLRAAMASRSNQLTTAKAKKIINKVLSQFEEVQVDPGEAVGTVAAQSIGEPGTQMTLNTFHYAGVSEVNVTLGLPRMIEIVDARREPSTPMMTVFLREEYAQDEEAATRVARSIGRVILDDVSRKVDVDVLENSMKIELDRARMTELGLEPEEIVDSTSGITKVDSVEFENNVLTYMFKDVTLKDIRRVTDRIRKKRLRGLKNISRVIVKREVEEFVIYTEGSNLTDVLVIPEVDFTRTTTNSIVEIEEVLGLEAARRAIVEEMIQTLQKGGLEVDLRHVMLVSDMMTCDGRVKQIGRHGVSGSKSSV
;
A
#
# COMPACT_ATOMS: atom_id res chain seq x y z
N MET A 1 48.45 23.25 -8.99
CA MET A 1 47.48 22.20 -8.62
C MET A 1 46.80 22.65 -7.34
N LEU A 2 45.47 22.64 -7.26
CA LEU A 2 44.80 22.86 -5.98
C LEU A 2 44.92 21.62 -5.13
N SER A 3 45.35 21.80 -3.88
CA SER A 3 45.20 20.78 -2.85
C SER A 3 43.72 20.63 -2.55
N GLN A 4 43.24 19.39 -2.41
CA GLN A 4 41.86 19.09 -1.97
C GLN A 4 41.50 19.86 -0.69
N LYS A 5 42.43 20.01 0.25
CA LYS A 5 42.25 20.77 1.50
C LYS A 5 41.88 22.24 1.29
N THR A 6 42.26 22.85 0.18
CA THR A 6 41.91 24.24 -0.14
C THR A 6 40.53 24.34 -0.76
N ILE A 7 40.10 23.31 -1.49
CA ILE A 7 38.74 23.20 -2.04
C ILE A 7 37.76 22.95 -0.90
N ASP A 8 38.10 22.03 0.01
CA ASP A 8 37.25 21.69 1.15
C ASP A 8 37.01 22.93 2.04
N LYS A 9 38.06 23.67 2.42
CA LYS A 9 37.88 24.92 3.18
C LYS A 9 36.93 25.94 2.53
N MET A 10 36.98 26.06 1.20
CA MET A 10 36.16 27.03 0.46
C MET A 10 34.71 26.57 0.27
N VAL A 11 34.49 25.26 0.38
CA VAL A 11 33.16 24.65 0.32
C VAL A 11 32.54 24.60 1.71
N ASP A 12 33.34 24.34 2.75
CA ASP A 12 32.93 24.34 4.16
C ASP A 12 32.51 25.75 4.61
N GLU A 13 33.14 26.81 4.09
CA GLU A 13 32.70 28.19 4.29
C GLU A 13 31.29 28.48 3.72
N GLN A 14 30.75 27.60 2.88
CA GLN A 14 29.41 27.71 2.29
C GLN A 14 28.42 26.69 2.88
N GLU A 15 28.84 25.89 3.87
CA GLU A 15 27.95 25.03 4.65
C GLU A 15 26.97 25.92 5.44
N GLY A 16 25.72 25.95 4.97
CA GLY A 16 24.64 26.74 5.57
C GLY A 16 23.77 27.49 4.56
N ILE A 17 24.32 27.84 3.39
CA ILE A 17 23.55 28.51 2.31
C ILE A 17 23.05 27.49 1.29
N LEU A 18 23.90 26.52 0.94
CA LEU A 18 23.60 25.49 -0.04
C LEU A 18 23.17 24.19 0.67
N PRO A 19 22.21 23.43 0.09
CA PRO A 19 21.91 22.07 0.53
C PRO A 19 23.15 21.16 0.47
N GLU A 20 23.28 20.27 1.45
CA GLU A 20 24.40 19.30 1.54
C GLU A 20 24.55 18.47 0.25
N SER A 21 23.45 18.09 -0.38
CA SER A 21 23.46 17.33 -1.65
C SER A 21 24.13 18.09 -2.81
N ILE A 22 23.97 19.41 -2.87
CA ILE A 22 24.63 20.25 -3.89
C ILE A 22 26.11 20.41 -3.55
N ILE A 23 26.44 20.55 -2.26
CA ILE A 23 27.80 20.62 -1.76
C ILE A 23 28.58 19.35 -2.09
N GLU A 24 28.01 18.17 -1.84
CA GLU A 24 28.63 16.89 -2.19
C GLU A 24 28.85 16.73 -3.69
N ARG A 25 27.85 17.09 -4.52
CA ARG A 25 27.98 17.07 -5.98
C ARG A 25 29.06 18.04 -6.47
N LEU A 26 29.17 19.21 -5.84
CA LEU A 26 30.25 20.17 -6.11
C LEU A 26 31.62 19.60 -5.73
N ARG A 27 31.76 18.99 -4.54
CA ARG A 27 33.00 18.33 -4.11
C ARG A 27 33.43 17.26 -5.12
N ALA A 28 32.51 16.39 -5.54
CA ALA A 28 32.78 15.35 -6.53
C ALA A 28 33.17 15.91 -7.92
N ALA A 29 32.46 16.94 -8.40
CA ALA A 29 32.74 17.59 -9.69
C ALA A 29 34.10 18.32 -9.70
N MET A 30 34.50 18.87 -8.56
CA MET A 30 35.77 19.59 -8.40
C MET A 30 36.96 18.63 -8.22
N ALA A 31 36.76 17.51 -7.52
CA ALA A 31 37.77 16.46 -7.36
C ALA A 31 38.12 15.77 -8.70
N SER A 32 37.11 15.46 -9.51
CA SER A 32 37.29 14.81 -10.83
C SER A 32 38.01 15.70 -11.86
N ARG A 33 38.00 17.04 -11.69
CA ARG A 33 38.65 18.00 -12.60
C ARG A 33 39.88 18.69 -11.99
N SER A 34 40.43 18.13 -10.91
CA SER A 34 41.54 18.69 -10.11
C SER A 34 42.78 19.09 -10.92
N ASN A 35 43.08 18.41 -12.03
CA ASN A 35 44.22 18.71 -12.90
C ASN A 35 44.08 19.99 -13.75
N GLN A 36 42.87 20.55 -13.92
CA GLN A 36 42.61 21.74 -14.75
C GLN A 36 42.13 22.98 -13.96
N LEU A 37 41.99 22.85 -12.64
CA LEU A 37 41.39 23.85 -11.77
C LEU A 37 42.45 24.79 -11.18
N THR A 38 42.27 26.08 -11.47
CA THR A 38 42.97 27.19 -10.82
C THR A 38 42.09 27.76 -9.70
N THR A 39 42.67 28.36 -8.65
CA THR A 39 41.94 28.88 -7.49
C THR A 39 40.89 29.91 -7.89
N ALA A 40 41.21 30.75 -8.89
CA ALA A 40 40.29 31.72 -9.45
C ALA A 40 39.10 31.08 -10.19
N LYS A 41 39.31 29.97 -10.92
CA LYS A 41 38.23 29.25 -11.60
C LYS A 41 37.32 28.54 -10.60
N ALA A 42 37.88 28.00 -9.52
CA ALA A 42 37.12 27.40 -8.43
C ALA A 42 36.18 28.40 -7.77
N LYS A 43 36.69 29.59 -7.39
CA LYS A 43 35.85 30.69 -6.86
C LYS A 43 34.74 31.08 -7.84
N LYS A 44 35.05 31.16 -9.13
CA LYS A 44 34.06 31.52 -10.15
C LYS A 44 32.93 30.49 -10.28
N ILE A 45 33.24 29.21 -10.14
CA ILE A 45 32.25 28.14 -10.17
C ILE A 45 31.34 28.24 -8.95
N ILE A 46 31.92 28.36 -7.74
CA ILE A 46 31.16 28.48 -6.50
C ILE A 46 30.24 29.71 -6.55
N ASN A 47 30.77 30.87 -6.94
CA ASN A 47 29.98 32.10 -7.07
C ASN A 47 28.85 31.96 -8.10
N LYS A 48 29.07 31.23 -9.20
CA LYS A 48 28.03 31.00 -10.20
C LYS A 48 26.93 30.05 -9.69
N VAL A 49 27.28 29.06 -8.87
CA VAL A 49 26.28 28.20 -8.25
C VAL A 49 25.48 28.96 -7.20
N LEU A 50 26.13 29.79 -6.39
CA LEU A 50 25.45 30.66 -5.44
C LEU A 50 24.48 31.63 -6.15
N SER A 51 24.94 32.31 -7.21
CA SER A 51 24.06 33.23 -7.95
C SER A 51 22.88 32.50 -8.58
N GLN A 52 23.09 31.31 -9.15
CA GLN A 52 22.00 30.51 -9.70
C GLN A 52 21.05 30.00 -8.61
N PHE A 53 21.55 29.68 -7.42
CA PHE A 53 20.70 29.22 -6.32
C PHE A 53 19.80 30.35 -5.82
N GLU A 54 20.35 31.57 -5.67
CA GLU A 54 19.58 32.77 -5.30
C GLU A 54 18.54 33.13 -6.37
N GLU A 55 18.90 33.06 -7.66
CA GLU A 55 18.00 33.36 -8.78
C GLU A 55 16.82 32.37 -8.92
N VAL A 56 16.97 31.14 -8.42
CA VAL A 56 15.95 30.06 -8.56
C VAL A 56 15.04 29.97 -7.33
N GLN A 57 15.25 30.80 -6.31
CA GLN A 57 14.35 30.87 -5.16
C GLN A 57 12.97 31.38 -5.58
N VAL A 58 11.93 30.89 -4.89
CA VAL A 58 10.57 31.37 -5.13
C VAL A 58 10.43 32.79 -4.59
N ASP A 59 9.82 33.67 -5.38
CA ASP A 59 9.56 35.05 -4.96
C ASP A 59 8.57 35.09 -3.79
N PRO A 60 8.86 35.82 -2.70
CA PRO A 60 7.93 35.99 -1.60
C PRO A 60 6.63 36.67 -2.06
N GLY A 61 5.49 36.07 -1.71
CA GLY A 61 4.16 36.56 -2.10
C GLY A 61 3.54 35.81 -3.28
N GLU A 62 4.26 34.86 -3.89
CA GLU A 62 3.74 34.01 -4.94
C GLU A 62 2.56 33.14 -4.45
N ALA A 63 1.54 32.98 -5.30
CA ALA A 63 0.33 32.23 -4.96
C ALA A 63 0.52 30.71 -5.15
N VAL A 64 1.49 30.13 -4.44
CA VAL A 64 1.93 28.73 -4.59
C VAL A 64 0.80 27.70 -4.45
N GLY A 65 -0.20 27.98 -3.62
CA GLY A 65 -1.37 27.10 -3.45
C GLY A 65 -2.24 27.01 -4.71
N THR A 66 -2.43 28.14 -5.41
CA THR A 66 -3.21 28.17 -6.66
C THR A 66 -2.47 27.45 -7.77
N VAL A 67 -1.16 27.72 -7.91
CA VAL A 67 -0.31 27.08 -8.90
C VAL A 67 -0.27 25.56 -8.68
N ALA A 68 -0.02 25.12 -7.45
CA ALA A 68 0.00 23.69 -7.13
C ALA A 68 -1.34 23.00 -7.42
N ALA A 69 -2.46 23.64 -7.07
CA ALA A 69 -3.79 23.10 -7.35
C ALA A 69 -4.05 22.96 -8.85
N GLN A 70 -3.64 23.93 -9.66
CA GLN A 70 -3.74 23.87 -11.12
C GLN A 70 -2.83 22.78 -11.70
N SER A 71 -1.57 22.72 -11.27
CA SER A 71 -0.60 21.75 -11.77
C SER A 71 -0.97 20.30 -11.47
N ILE A 72 -1.65 20.04 -10.35
CA ILE A 72 -2.16 18.69 -10.02
C ILE A 72 -3.49 18.41 -10.72
N GLY A 73 -4.34 19.44 -10.90
CA GLY A 73 -5.68 19.29 -11.48
C GLY A 73 -5.71 19.18 -13.02
N GLU A 74 -4.83 19.89 -13.72
CA GLU A 74 -4.74 19.88 -15.19
C GLU A 74 -4.50 18.46 -15.76
N PRO A 75 -3.51 17.68 -15.24
CA PRO A 75 -3.32 16.27 -15.59
C PRO A 75 -4.59 15.43 -15.49
N GLY A 76 -5.46 15.72 -14.51
CA GLY A 76 -6.66 14.94 -14.27
C GLY A 76 -7.59 14.83 -15.48
N THR A 77 -7.64 15.88 -16.32
CA THR A 77 -8.43 15.86 -17.56
C THR A 77 -7.86 14.89 -18.60
N GLN A 78 -6.53 14.77 -18.66
CA GLN A 78 -5.80 13.94 -19.61
C GLN A 78 -5.74 12.47 -19.18
N MET A 79 -5.79 12.21 -17.86
CA MET A 79 -5.77 10.84 -17.29
C MET A 79 -7.04 10.02 -17.58
N THR A 80 -8.08 10.63 -18.16
CA THR A 80 -9.36 9.97 -18.43
C THR A 80 -9.30 8.84 -19.46
N LEU A 81 -8.29 8.82 -20.35
CA LEU A 81 -8.18 7.86 -21.45
C LEU A 81 -7.07 6.80 -21.31
N ASN A 82 -6.18 6.91 -20.31
CA ASN A 82 -5.02 6.02 -20.16
C ASN A 82 -5.25 4.91 -19.13
N THR A 83 -6.35 4.18 -19.21
CA THR A 83 -6.62 3.04 -18.32
C THR A 83 -7.00 1.81 -19.13
N PHE A 84 -6.54 0.65 -18.66
CA PHE A 84 -7.04 -0.71 -18.96
C PHE A 84 -6.16 -1.73 -19.69
N HIS A 85 -4.89 -1.48 -20.03
CA HIS A 85 -4.02 -2.59 -20.45
C HIS A 85 -2.58 -2.46 -19.94
N TYR A 86 -2.34 -2.89 -18.70
CA TYR A 86 -0.99 -3.28 -18.29
C TYR A 86 -0.82 -4.77 -18.57
N ALA A 87 -0.23 -5.10 -19.72
CA ALA A 87 0.21 -6.45 -20.03
C ALA A 87 1.42 -6.78 -19.14
N GLY A 88 1.20 -7.52 -18.04
CA GLY A 88 2.28 -8.07 -17.24
C GLY A 88 1.99 -8.31 -15.76
N VAL A 89 0.97 -7.66 -15.18
CA VAL A 89 0.60 -7.81 -13.76
C VAL A 89 -0.92 -8.03 -13.61
N SER A 90 -1.44 -8.99 -14.39
CA SER A 90 -2.88 -9.19 -14.64
C SER A 90 -3.70 -9.79 -13.48
N GLU A 91 -3.22 -9.83 -12.24
CA GLU A 91 -3.94 -10.55 -11.17
C GLU A 91 -4.45 -9.70 -10.00
N VAL A 92 -4.02 -8.44 -9.86
CA VAL A 92 -4.55 -7.53 -8.83
C VAL A 92 -5.19 -6.32 -9.51
N ASN A 93 -6.51 -6.21 -9.40
CA ASN A 93 -7.26 -5.07 -9.89
C ASN A 93 -6.96 -3.86 -9.02
N VAL A 94 -6.00 -3.03 -9.42
CA VAL A 94 -5.73 -1.75 -8.77
C VAL A 94 -6.56 -0.66 -9.45
N THR A 95 -7.27 0.17 -8.68
CA THR A 95 -7.80 1.43 -9.22
C THR A 95 -6.64 2.30 -9.67
N LEU A 96 -6.50 2.46 -10.98
CA LEU A 96 -5.46 3.29 -11.58
C LEU A 96 -6.04 4.60 -12.12
N GLY A 97 -5.20 5.62 -12.15
CA GLY A 97 -5.51 6.90 -12.79
C GLY A 97 -6.27 7.89 -11.90
N LEU A 98 -7.17 8.67 -12.51
CA LEU A 98 -7.89 9.75 -11.83
C LEU A 98 -8.76 9.28 -10.63
N PRO A 99 -9.49 8.15 -10.69
CA PRO A 99 -10.29 7.69 -9.54
C PRO A 99 -9.43 7.51 -8.29
N ARG A 100 -8.20 7.04 -8.45
CA ARG A 100 -7.26 6.85 -7.34
C ARG A 100 -6.77 8.16 -6.76
N MET A 101 -6.45 9.15 -7.61
CA MET A 101 -6.11 10.50 -7.16
C MET A 101 -7.23 11.14 -6.35
N ILE A 102 -8.49 10.95 -6.76
CA ILE A 102 -9.66 11.45 -6.03
C ILE A 102 -9.76 10.78 -4.65
N GLU A 103 -9.57 9.46 -4.56
CA GLU A 103 -9.61 8.74 -3.28
C GLU A 103 -8.56 9.23 -2.27
N ILE A 104 -7.34 9.52 -2.76
CA ILE A 104 -6.24 10.03 -1.94
C ILE A 104 -6.59 11.43 -1.41
N VAL A 105 -6.97 12.35 -2.31
CA VAL A 105 -7.32 13.74 -1.98
C VAL A 105 -8.54 13.83 -1.06
N ASP A 106 -9.48 12.90 -1.21
CA ASP A 106 -10.66 12.79 -0.35
C ASP A 106 -10.41 12.08 0.98
N ALA A 107 -9.17 11.63 1.25
CA ALA A 107 -8.78 10.93 2.46
C ALA A 107 -9.78 9.81 2.82
N ARG A 108 -10.15 9.00 1.81
CA ARG A 108 -11.18 7.96 1.98
C ARG A 108 -10.69 6.90 2.97
N ARG A 109 -11.52 6.58 3.97
CA ARG A 109 -11.18 5.58 5.01
C ARG A 109 -10.83 4.21 4.44
N GLU A 110 -11.62 3.74 3.48
CA GLU A 110 -11.37 2.50 2.76
C GLU A 110 -11.29 2.82 1.27
N PRO A 111 -10.14 2.59 0.61
CA PRO A 111 -10.02 2.74 -0.84
C PRO A 111 -10.85 1.66 -1.56
N SER A 112 -11.21 1.89 -2.82
CA SER A 112 -12.07 0.93 -3.54
C SER A 112 -11.38 -0.43 -3.76
N THR A 113 -10.05 -0.42 -3.95
CA THR A 113 -9.22 -1.62 -4.08
C THR A 113 -8.03 -1.50 -3.12
N PRO A 114 -8.21 -1.86 -1.85
CA PRO A 114 -7.10 -1.88 -0.89
C PRO A 114 -6.10 -2.95 -1.29
N MET A 115 -4.81 -2.65 -1.13
CA MET A 115 -3.73 -3.60 -1.41
C MET A 115 -2.57 -3.35 -0.45
N MET A 116 -1.85 -4.42 -0.13
CA MET A 116 -0.60 -4.34 0.61
C MET A 116 0.52 -5.02 -0.16
N THR A 117 1.72 -4.49 0.03
CA THR A 117 2.97 -5.11 -0.39
C THR A 117 3.69 -5.55 0.87
N VAL A 118 3.68 -6.84 1.13
CA VAL A 118 4.25 -7.46 2.31
C VAL A 118 5.62 -8.03 1.95
N PHE A 119 6.64 -7.51 2.61
CA PHE A 119 8.01 -7.97 2.47
C PHE A 119 8.33 -8.96 3.60
N LEU A 120 9.17 -9.94 3.29
CA LEU A 120 9.69 -10.89 4.27
C LEU A 120 11.04 -10.40 4.78
N ARG A 121 11.40 -10.82 6.00
CA ARG A 121 12.74 -10.55 6.54
C ARG A 121 13.81 -11.23 5.68
N GLU A 122 15.03 -10.71 5.72
CA GLU A 122 16.16 -11.20 4.92
C GLU A 122 16.38 -12.72 5.05
N GLU A 123 16.11 -13.29 6.23
CA GLU A 123 16.21 -14.73 6.51
C GLU A 123 15.24 -15.59 5.68
N TYR A 124 14.07 -15.06 5.35
CA TYR A 124 12.99 -15.76 4.64
C TYR A 124 12.75 -15.23 3.22
N ALA A 125 13.42 -14.13 2.85
CA ALA A 125 13.20 -13.43 1.58
C ALA A 125 13.50 -14.29 0.34
N GLN A 126 14.42 -15.26 0.45
CA GLN A 126 14.78 -16.16 -0.66
C GLN A 126 14.08 -17.54 -0.60
N ASP A 127 13.35 -17.82 0.47
CA ASP A 127 12.71 -19.11 0.69
C ASP A 127 11.24 -19.08 0.21
N GLU A 128 10.96 -19.83 -0.85
CA GLU A 128 9.62 -19.97 -1.43
C GLU A 128 8.64 -20.68 -0.49
N GLU A 129 9.12 -21.65 0.29
CA GLU A 129 8.28 -22.39 1.24
C GLU A 129 7.87 -21.49 2.40
N ALA A 130 8.81 -20.69 2.93
CA ALA A 130 8.50 -19.69 3.96
C ALA A 130 7.50 -18.65 3.44
N ALA A 131 7.71 -18.11 2.24
CA ALA A 131 6.80 -17.14 1.63
C ALA A 131 5.39 -17.71 1.45
N THR A 132 5.28 -18.97 1.02
CA THR A 132 4.00 -19.66 0.84
C THR A 132 3.30 -19.90 2.18
N ARG A 133 4.05 -20.25 3.24
CA ARG A 133 3.48 -20.41 4.60
C ARG A 133 2.90 -19.09 5.13
N VAL A 134 3.64 -17.99 4.97
CA VAL A 134 3.18 -16.65 5.39
C VAL A 134 1.98 -16.20 4.54
N ALA A 135 2.00 -16.45 3.24
CA ALA A 135 0.86 -16.16 2.37
C ALA A 135 -0.41 -16.92 2.80
N ARG A 136 -0.27 -18.20 3.19
CA ARG A 136 -1.38 -19.02 3.74
C ARG A 136 -1.89 -18.53 5.09
N SER A 137 -1.04 -17.96 5.96
CA SER A 137 -1.50 -17.40 7.23
C SER A 137 -2.21 -16.07 7.08
N ILE A 138 -1.82 -15.27 6.09
CA ILE A 138 -2.42 -13.97 5.79
C ILE A 138 -3.74 -14.15 5.03
N GLY A 139 -3.75 -15.01 4.01
CA GLY A 139 -4.88 -15.21 3.10
C GLY A 139 -6.14 -15.71 3.79
N ARG A 140 -7.25 -15.02 3.55
CA ARG A 140 -8.55 -15.44 4.05
C ARG A 140 -8.99 -16.68 3.29
N VAL A 141 -9.23 -17.76 4.03
CA VAL A 141 -9.87 -18.96 3.49
C VAL A 141 -11.27 -19.05 4.05
N ILE A 142 -12.25 -19.01 3.16
CA ILE A 142 -13.66 -19.21 3.45
C ILE A 142 -14.01 -20.67 3.12
N LEU A 143 -15.01 -21.21 3.81
CA LEU A 143 -15.52 -22.56 3.51
C LEU A 143 -16.00 -22.70 2.04
N ASP A 144 -16.50 -21.63 1.44
CA ASP A 144 -16.91 -21.60 0.03
C ASP A 144 -15.71 -21.86 -0.92
N ASP A 145 -14.53 -21.34 -0.61
CA ASP A 145 -13.32 -21.47 -1.44
C ASP A 145 -12.81 -22.92 -1.53
N VAL A 146 -12.96 -23.66 -0.43
CA VAL A 146 -12.59 -25.08 -0.32
C VAL A 146 -13.73 -26.03 -0.71
N SER A 147 -14.95 -25.51 -0.94
CA SER A 147 -16.10 -26.33 -1.30
C SER A 147 -16.21 -26.53 -2.82
N ARG A 148 -16.45 -27.77 -3.24
CA ARG A 148 -16.75 -28.12 -4.64
C ARG A 148 -18.25 -28.05 -4.91
N LYS A 149 -19.04 -28.62 -4.00
CA LYS A 149 -20.50 -28.68 -4.11
C LYS A 149 -21.13 -28.52 -2.74
N VAL A 150 -22.23 -27.77 -2.70
CA VAL A 150 -23.04 -27.57 -1.51
C VAL A 150 -24.45 -28.02 -1.83
N ASP A 151 -24.86 -29.15 -1.25
CA ASP A 151 -26.21 -29.67 -1.35
C ASP A 151 -26.95 -29.41 -0.04
N VAL A 152 -28.17 -28.84 -0.14
CA VAL A 152 -29.01 -28.54 1.02
C VAL A 152 -30.27 -29.39 0.90
N ASP A 153 -30.37 -30.39 1.76
CA ASP A 153 -31.51 -31.30 1.86
C ASP A 153 -32.53 -30.70 2.85
N VAL A 154 -33.55 -30.05 2.30
CA VAL A 154 -34.59 -29.35 3.08
C VAL A 154 -35.48 -30.32 3.88
N LEU A 155 -35.62 -31.56 3.42
CA LEU A 155 -36.46 -32.58 4.06
C LEU A 155 -35.78 -33.19 5.30
N GLU A 156 -34.48 -33.44 5.20
CA GLU A 156 -33.68 -34.03 6.28
C GLU A 156 -33.03 -32.97 7.17
N ASN A 157 -33.29 -31.68 6.91
CA ASN A 157 -32.63 -30.57 7.58
C ASN A 157 -31.09 -30.75 7.61
N SER A 158 -30.52 -31.21 6.50
CA SER A 158 -29.08 -31.45 6.40
C SER A 158 -28.45 -30.65 5.28
N MET A 159 -27.19 -30.26 5.47
CA MET A 159 -26.37 -29.59 4.45
C MET A 159 -25.10 -30.41 4.28
N LYS A 160 -24.86 -30.87 3.05
CA LYS A 160 -23.69 -31.65 2.67
C LYS A 160 -22.76 -30.77 1.83
N ILE A 161 -21.53 -30.63 2.27
CA ILE A 161 -20.49 -29.87 1.57
C ILE A 161 -19.42 -30.85 1.14
N GLU A 162 -19.30 -31.07 -0.16
CA GLU A 162 -18.17 -31.80 -0.73
C GLU A 162 -16.96 -30.86 -0.80
N LEU A 163 -15.89 -31.19 -0.08
CA LEU A 163 -14.65 -30.41 -0.09
C LEU A 163 -13.76 -30.80 -1.27
N ASP A 164 -12.94 -29.89 -1.76
CA ASP A 164 -11.94 -30.19 -2.79
C ASP A 164 -10.58 -30.51 -2.16
N ARG A 165 -10.12 -31.76 -2.30
CA ARG A 165 -8.82 -32.22 -1.75
C ARG A 165 -7.64 -31.47 -2.36
N ALA A 166 -7.73 -31.08 -3.63
CA ALA A 166 -6.64 -30.37 -4.30
C ALA A 166 -6.42 -29.00 -3.66
N ARG A 167 -7.51 -28.24 -3.46
CA ARG A 167 -7.48 -26.92 -2.82
C ARG A 167 -7.08 -26.97 -1.35
N MET A 168 -7.52 -28.00 -0.61
CA MET A 168 -7.10 -28.19 0.78
C MET A 168 -5.59 -28.43 0.89
N THR A 169 -5.02 -29.23 -0.01
CA THR A 169 -3.57 -29.49 -0.04
C THR A 169 -2.79 -28.22 -0.41
N GLU A 170 -3.28 -27.44 -1.37
CA GLU A 170 -2.67 -26.17 -1.78
C GLU A 170 -2.69 -25.12 -0.66
N LEU A 171 -3.75 -25.11 0.15
CA LEU A 171 -3.90 -24.20 1.29
C LEU A 171 -3.28 -24.75 2.58
N GLY A 172 -2.85 -26.02 2.59
CA GLY A 172 -2.26 -26.68 3.76
C GLY A 172 -3.23 -26.76 4.94
N LEU A 173 -4.51 -27.03 4.66
CA LEU A 173 -5.56 -27.18 5.67
C LEU A 173 -5.81 -28.65 5.96
N GLU A 174 -5.70 -29.02 7.24
CA GLU A 174 -6.08 -30.34 7.71
C GLU A 174 -7.60 -30.41 7.96
N PRO A 175 -8.27 -31.54 7.66
CA PRO A 175 -9.71 -31.69 7.90
C PRO A 175 -10.13 -31.45 9.36
N GLU A 176 -9.24 -31.73 10.32
CA GLU A 176 -9.47 -31.51 11.75
C GLU A 176 -9.64 -30.02 12.08
N GLU A 177 -8.81 -29.14 11.50
CA GLU A 177 -8.91 -27.68 11.70
C GLU A 177 -10.23 -27.12 11.16
N ILE A 178 -10.77 -27.73 10.09
CA ILE A 178 -12.04 -27.33 9.49
C ILE A 178 -13.19 -27.69 10.43
N VAL A 179 -13.17 -28.89 11.01
CA VAL A 179 -14.20 -29.34 11.96
C VAL A 179 -14.18 -28.48 13.22
N ASP A 180 -12.99 -28.19 13.76
CA ASP A 180 -12.83 -27.33 14.95
C ASP A 180 -13.34 -25.91 14.72
N SER A 181 -12.96 -25.30 13.60
CA SER A 181 -13.39 -23.95 13.21
C SER A 181 -14.90 -23.85 12.93
N THR A 182 -15.51 -24.99 12.61
CA THR A 182 -16.92 -25.12 12.29
C THR A 182 -17.77 -25.43 13.52
N SER A 183 -17.19 -26.05 14.54
CA SER A 183 -17.84 -26.26 15.83
C SER A 183 -18.19 -24.92 16.49
N GLY A 184 -19.44 -24.74 16.91
CA GLY A 184 -19.90 -23.49 17.55
C GLY A 184 -20.75 -22.55 16.67
N ILE A 185 -21.24 -23.01 15.52
CA ILE A 185 -22.25 -22.27 14.75
C ILE A 185 -23.62 -22.46 15.41
N THR A 186 -24.29 -21.35 15.72
CA THR A 186 -25.65 -21.35 16.31
C THR A 186 -26.64 -22.07 15.39
N LYS A 187 -27.43 -23.02 15.94
CA LYS A 187 -28.45 -23.85 15.27
C LYS A 187 -27.96 -25.05 14.44
N VAL A 188 -26.70 -25.47 14.61
CA VAL A 188 -26.17 -26.75 14.10
C VAL A 188 -26.04 -27.71 15.30
N ASP A 189 -26.60 -28.92 15.19
CA ASP A 189 -26.58 -29.93 16.27
C ASP A 189 -25.30 -30.79 16.19
N SER A 190 -24.92 -31.26 15.00
CA SER A 190 -23.68 -31.99 14.77
C SER A 190 -23.08 -31.69 13.39
N VAL A 191 -21.75 -31.81 13.34
CA VAL A 191 -20.96 -31.77 12.11
C VAL A 191 -20.26 -33.10 12.01
N GLU A 192 -20.58 -33.86 10.96
CA GLU A 192 -19.94 -35.14 10.66
C GLU A 192 -19.05 -34.98 9.44
N PHE A 193 -17.83 -35.48 9.52
CA PHE A 193 -16.90 -35.51 8.40
C PHE A 193 -16.68 -36.95 7.97
N GLU A 194 -17.28 -37.33 6.83
CA GLU A 194 -17.10 -38.65 6.24
C GLU A 194 -16.71 -38.50 4.77
N ASN A 195 -15.69 -39.24 4.33
CA ASN A 195 -15.29 -39.35 2.93
C ASN A 195 -15.16 -37.99 2.20
N ASN A 196 -14.59 -36.97 2.86
CA ASN A 196 -14.39 -35.62 2.28
C ASN A 196 -15.69 -34.81 2.07
N VAL A 197 -16.75 -35.22 2.76
CA VAL A 197 -18.03 -34.52 2.83
C VAL A 197 -18.28 -34.07 4.27
N LEU A 198 -18.49 -32.78 4.47
CA LEU A 198 -18.99 -32.22 5.73
C LEU A 198 -20.51 -32.25 5.71
N THR A 199 -21.11 -33.01 6.61
CA THR A 199 -22.56 -33.07 6.82
C THR A 199 -22.93 -32.28 8.07
N TYR A 200 -23.74 -31.25 7.89
CA TYR A 200 -24.32 -30.45 8.96
C TYR A 200 -25.76 -30.89 9.19
N MET A 201 -26.12 -31.23 10.43
CA MET A 201 -27.50 -31.44 10.81
C MET A 201 -28.06 -30.21 11.54
N PHE A 202 -29.17 -29.67 11.05
CA PHE A 202 -29.83 -28.51 11.64
C PHE A 202 -30.93 -28.92 12.62
N LYS A 203 -31.04 -28.16 13.72
CA LYS A 203 -32.07 -28.38 14.74
C LYS A 203 -33.36 -27.62 14.41
N ASP A 204 -34.46 -28.34 14.16
CA ASP A 204 -35.83 -27.84 13.92
C ASP A 204 -35.92 -26.37 13.50
N VAL A 205 -35.46 -26.06 12.29
CA VAL A 205 -35.42 -24.69 11.76
C VAL A 205 -36.45 -24.47 10.67
N THR A 206 -36.99 -23.25 10.62
CA THR A 206 -37.85 -22.80 9.52
C THR A 206 -37.05 -22.67 8.21
N LEU A 207 -37.70 -22.80 7.05
CA LEU A 207 -37.07 -22.67 5.72
C LEU A 207 -36.24 -21.38 5.55
N LYS A 208 -36.68 -20.26 6.15
CA LYS A 208 -35.95 -18.98 6.10
C LYS A 208 -34.68 -19.01 6.94
N ASP A 209 -34.71 -19.72 8.07
CA ASP A 209 -33.56 -19.85 8.94
C ASP A 209 -32.53 -20.81 8.36
N ILE A 210 -32.96 -21.89 7.68
CA ILE A 210 -32.05 -22.81 6.97
C ILE A 210 -31.20 -22.01 5.99
N ARG A 211 -31.81 -21.19 5.12
CA ARG A 211 -31.06 -20.35 4.17
C ARG A 211 -30.08 -19.40 4.86
N ARG A 212 -30.50 -18.73 5.93
CA ARG A 212 -29.63 -17.81 6.70
C ARG A 212 -28.45 -18.53 7.35
N VAL A 213 -28.67 -19.74 7.85
CA VAL A 213 -27.63 -20.56 8.47
C VAL A 213 -26.69 -21.10 7.40
N THR A 214 -27.20 -21.60 6.27
CA THR A 214 -26.41 -22.00 5.10
C THR A 214 -25.51 -20.87 4.61
N ASP A 215 -26.05 -19.65 4.46
CA ASP A 215 -25.25 -18.49 4.04
C ASP A 215 -24.16 -18.13 5.06
N ARG A 216 -24.44 -18.31 6.35
CA ARG A 216 -23.47 -18.08 7.43
C ARG A 216 -22.36 -19.14 7.43
N ILE A 217 -22.72 -20.41 7.24
CA ILE A 217 -21.77 -21.53 7.13
C ILE A 217 -20.88 -21.32 5.92
N ARG A 218 -21.44 -20.98 4.76
CA ARG A 218 -20.69 -20.68 3.55
C ARG A 218 -19.68 -19.56 3.75
N LYS A 219 -20.05 -18.47 4.44
CA LYS A 219 -19.17 -17.31 4.69
C LYS A 219 -18.28 -17.46 5.91
N LYS A 220 -18.30 -18.62 6.59
CA LYS A 220 -17.48 -18.87 7.77
C LYS A 220 -16.01 -18.86 7.35
N ARG A 221 -15.23 -18.04 8.06
CA ARG A 221 -13.78 -17.98 7.89
C ARG A 221 -13.14 -19.14 8.64
N LEU A 222 -12.32 -19.91 7.95
CA LEU A 222 -11.53 -21.01 8.51
C LEU A 222 -10.18 -20.46 8.99
N ARG A 223 -9.44 -19.81 8.10
CA ARG A 223 -8.11 -19.23 8.36
C ARG A 223 -7.97 -17.85 7.73
N GLY A 224 -6.97 -17.10 8.18
CA GLY A 224 -6.57 -15.83 7.59
C GLY A 224 -6.97 -14.59 8.39
N LEU A 225 -6.35 -13.48 8.04
CA LEU A 225 -6.58 -12.18 8.68
C LEU A 225 -7.92 -11.57 8.23
N LYS A 226 -8.38 -10.56 8.97
CA LYS A 226 -9.57 -9.81 8.56
C LYS A 226 -9.21 -8.90 7.38
N ASN A 227 -10.20 -8.57 6.56
CA ASN A 227 -10.10 -7.58 5.48
C ASN A 227 -9.06 -7.87 4.38
N ILE A 228 -8.59 -9.11 4.26
CA ILE A 228 -7.77 -9.59 3.15
C ILE A 228 -8.58 -10.63 2.39
N SER A 229 -8.71 -10.49 1.07
CA SER A 229 -9.48 -11.40 0.20
C SER A 229 -8.56 -12.42 -0.46
N ARG A 230 -7.57 -11.95 -1.23
CA ARG A 230 -6.64 -12.79 -2.00
C ARG A 230 -5.20 -12.44 -1.67
N VAL A 231 -4.31 -13.43 -1.75
CA VAL A 231 -2.87 -13.25 -1.56
C VAL A 231 -2.14 -13.90 -2.73
N ILE A 232 -1.14 -13.21 -3.25
CA ILE A 232 -0.33 -13.66 -4.39
C ILE A 232 1.13 -13.50 -4.00
N VAL A 233 1.90 -14.59 -4.12
CA VAL A 233 3.35 -14.56 -3.94
C VAL A 233 4.00 -14.35 -5.30
N LYS A 234 4.90 -13.38 -5.40
CA LYS A 234 5.65 -13.08 -6.62
C LYS A 234 7.13 -12.96 -6.29
N ARG A 235 7.97 -13.52 -7.15
CA ARG A 235 9.42 -13.36 -7.06
C ARG A 235 9.83 -12.08 -7.81
N GLU A 236 10.40 -11.12 -7.10
CA GLU A 236 10.98 -9.90 -7.67
C GLU A 236 12.50 -9.93 -7.55
N VAL A 237 13.19 -9.94 -8.70
CA VAL A 237 14.67 -10.01 -8.87
C VAL A 237 15.34 -11.12 -8.03
N GLU A 238 15.47 -10.94 -6.71
CA GLU A 238 16.11 -11.84 -5.75
C GLU A 238 15.31 -12.10 -4.47
N GLU A 239 14.10 -11.55 -4.30
CA GLU A 239 13.26 -11.76 -3.11
C GLU A 239 11.81 -12.13 -3.45
N PHE A 240 11.16 -12.89 -2.57
CA PHE A 240 9.73 -13.17 -2.64
C PHE A 240 8.94 -12.07 -1.94
N VAL A 241 8.06 -11.42 -2.69
CA VAL A 241 7.16 -10.37 -2.21
C VAL A 241 5.73 -10.88 -2.26
N ILE A 242 4.98 -10.60 -1.20
CA ILE A 242 3.60 -11.02 -1.07
C ILE A 242 2.70 -9.82 -1.35
N TYR A 243 1.86 -9.92 -2.36
CA TYR A 243 0.83 -8.92 -2.67
C TYR A 243 -0.52 -9.38 -2.14
N THR A 244 -1.19 -8.52 -1.39
CA THR A 244 -2.53 -8.81 -0.87
C THR A 244 -3.56 -7.95 -1.59
N GLU A 245 -4.72 -8.54 -1.85
CA GLU A 245 -5.96 -7.83 -2.11
C GLU A 245 -6.69 -7.65 -0.78
N GLY A 246 -6.95 -6.42 -0.40
CA GLY A 246 -7.33 -6.05 0.96
C GLY A 246 -6.15 -5.55 1.79
N SER A 247 -6.47 -4.92 2.92
CA SER A 247 -5.48 -4.35 3.82
C SER A 247 -5.84 -4.58 5.29
N ASN A 248 -4.83 -4.96 6.06
CA ASN A 248 -4.85 -5.12 7.50
C ASN A 248 -3.42 -5.07 8.05
N LEU A 249 -2.84 -3.87 8.05
CA LEU A 249 -1.45 -3.61 8.44
C LEU A 249 -1.20 -3.96 9.91
N THR A 250 -2.18 -3.74 10.79
CA THR A 250 -2.04 -4.02 12.23
C THR A 250 -1.72 -5.49 12.49
N ASP A 251 -2.52 -6.41 11.93
CA ASP A 251 -2.32 -7.84 12.18
C ASP A 251 -1.13 -8.41 11.37
N VAL A 252 -0.85 -7.87 10.19
CA VAL A 252 0.25 -8.34 9.32
C VAL A 252 1.62 -8.04 9.95
N LEU A 253 1.81 -6.86 10.55
CA LEU A 253 3.10 -6.48 11.15
C LEU A 253 3.46 -7.28 12.41
N VAL A 254 2.49 -7.96 13.05
CA VAL A 254 2.72 -8.81 14.22
C VAL A 254 3.35 -10.14 13.84
N ILE A 255 3.25 -10.55 12.58
CA ILE A 255 3.80 -11.82 12.08
C ILE A 255 5.34 -11.75 12.10
N PRO A 256 6.04 -12.69 12.77
CA PRO A 256 7.47 -12.59 12.99
C PRO A 256 8.31 -12.72 11.72
N GLU A 257 7.81 -13.41 10.69
CA GLU A 257 8.48 -13.58 9.40
C GLU A 257 8.37 -12.35 8.50
N VAL A 258 7.42 -11.45 8.77
CA VAL A 258 7.17 -10.23 8.01
C VAL A 258 8.20 -9.15 8.39
N ASP A 259 8.70 -8.46 7.37
CA ASP A 259 9.54 -7.28 7.53
C ASP A 259 8.68 -6.04 7.76
N PHE A 260 8.67 -5.56 9.00
CA PHE A 260 7.91 -4.40 9.41
C PHE A 260 8.50 -3.06 8.91
N THR A 261 9.73 -3.04 8.41
CA THR A 261 10.40 -1.81 7.95
C THR A 261 10.07 -1.46 6.51
N ARG A 262 9.78 -2.48 5.68
CA ARG A 262 9.50 -2.31 4.24
C ARG A 262 8.04 -2.55 3.87
N THR A 263 7.29 -3.30 4.67
CA THR A 263 5.88 -3.61 4.40
C THR A 263 5.02 -2.33 4.37
N THR A 264 4.26 -2.17 3.29
CA THR A 264 3.44 -0.97 3.05
C THR A 264 2.05 -1.32 2.53
N THR A 265 1.13 -0.36 2.61
CA THR A 265 -0.27 -0.47 2.17
C THR A 265 -0.64 0.77 1.36
N ASN A 266 -1.63 0.65 0.48
CA ASN A 266 -2.18 1.81 -0.21
C ASN A 266 -3.29 2.52 0.60
N SER A 267 -3.64 1.99 1.78
CA SER A 267 -4.63 2.60 2.67
C SER A 267 -3.98 3.66 3.58
N ILE A 268 -4.19 4.94 3.25
CA ILE A 268 -3.55 6.07 3.95
C ILE A 268 -4.00 6.19 5.40
N VAL A 269 -5.30 6.00 5.66
CA VAL A 269 -5.87 6.10 7.02
C VAL A 269 -5.34 4.96 7.91
N GLU A 270 -5.15 3.78 7.34
CA GLU A 270 -4.55 2.66 8.07
C GLU A 270 -3.07 2.92 8.42
N ILE A 271 -2.30 3.54 7.52
CA ILE A 271 -0.94 3.98 7.82
C ILE A 271 -0.92 5.02 8.93
N GLU A 272 -1.85 5.98 8.91
CA GLU A 272 -1.99 6.98 9.98
C GLU A 272 -2.23 6.31 11.34
N GLU A 273 -3.12 5.32 11.40
CA GLU A 273 -3.48 4.64 12.65
C GLU A 273 -2.34 3.77 13.21
N VAL A 274 -1.56 3.11 12.34
CA VAL A 274 -0.53 2.15 12.75
C VAL A 274 0.86 2.79 12.88
N LEU A 275 1.29 3.56 11.88
CA LEU A 275 2.64 4.12 11.77
C LEU A 275 2.71 5.61 12.14
N GLY A 276 1.57 6.31 12.12
CA GLY A 276 1.47 7.72 12.48
C GLY A 276 1.43 8.69 11.29
N LEU A 277 1.35 9.97 11.61
CA LEU A 277 1.03 11.03 10.65
C LEU A 277 2.11 11.29 9.62
N GLU A 278 3.38 11.31 10.01
CA GLU A 278 4.48 11.55 9.06
C GLU A 278 4.64 10.40 8.06
N ALA A 279 4.34 9.17 8.49
CA ALA A 279 4.26 8.03 7.60
C ALA A 279 3.09 8.19 6.62
N ALA A 280 1.92 8.63 7.10
CA ALA A 280 0.77 8.90 6.25
C ALA A 280 1.04 10.04 5.25
N ARG A 281 1.68 11.13 5.69
CA ARG A 281 2.11 12.25 4.84
C ARG A 281 3.04 11.77 3.72
N ARG A 282 4.03 10.94 4.05
CA ARG A 282 4.93 10.33 3.06
C ARG A 282 4.17 9.41 2.10
N ALA A 283 3.26 8.59 2.62
CA ALA A 283 2.46 7.68 1.82
C ALA A 283 1.56 8.43 0.82
N ILE A 284 0.96 9.57 1.22
CA ILE A 284 0.21 10.44 0.30
C ILE A 284 1.11 10.91 -0.85
N VAL A 285 2.30 11.42 -0.53
CA VAL A 285 3.25 11.92 -1.55
C VAL A 285 3.64 10.81 -2.53
N GLU A 286 4.04 9.65 -2.04
CA GLU A 286 4.47 8.53 -2.87
C GLU A 286 3.33 8.00 -3.72
N GLU A 287 2.13 7.83 -3.15
CA GLU A 287 0.98 7.31 -3.87
C GLU A 287 0.50 8.27 -4.96
N MET A 288 0.49 9.59 -4.70
CA MET A 288 0.14 10.60 -5.70
C MET A 288 1.13 10.59 -6.86
N ILE A 289 2.43 10.54 -6.58
CA ILE A 289 3.48 10.50 -7.61
C ILE A 289 3.38 9.21 -8.43
N GLN A 290 3.26 8.06 -7.77
CA GLN A 290 3.11 6.78 -8.45
C GLN A 290 1.86 6.77 -9.34
N THR A 291 0.76 7.34 -8.88
CA THR A 291 -0.49 7.41 -9.67
C THR A 291 -0.35 8.32 -10.89
N LEU A 292 0.32 9.47 -10.76
CA LEU A 292 0.60 10.38 -11.88
C LEU A 292 1.57 9.76 -12.90
N GLN A 293 2.67 9.17 -12.43
CA GLN A 293 3.67 8.50 -13.26
C GLN A 293 3.08 7.32 -14.04
N LYS A 294 2.23 6.50 -13.39
CA LYS A 294 1.49 5.42 -14.08
C LYS A 294 0.55 5.96 -15.17
N GLY A 295 0.05 7.18 -15.01
CA GLY A 295 -0.73 7.90 -16.04
C GLY A 295 0.11 8.48 -17.18
N GLY A 296 1.44 8.39 -17.10
CA GLY A 296 2.37 8.99 -18.08
C GLY A 296 2.53 10.50 -17.91
N LEU A 297 2.15 11.05 -16.76
CA LEU A 297 2.19 12.48 -16.47
C LEU A 297 3.18 12.73 -15.34
N GLU A 298 3.93 13.82 -15.46
CA GLU A 298 4.91 14.24 -14.46
C GLU A 298 4.47 15.57 -13.86
N VAL A 299 4.42 15.62 -12.52
CA VAL A 299 4.16 16.84 -11.76
C VAL A 299 5.32 16.99 -10.79
N ASP A 300 5.78 18.23 -10.59
CA ASP A 300 6.86 18.50 -9.64
C ASP A 300 6.45 18.09 -8.22
N LEU A 301 7.35 17.38 -7.54
CA LEU A 301 7.17 16.88 -6.17
C LEU A 301 6.74 17.98 -5.20
N ARG A 302 7.18 19.23 -5.37
CA ARG A 302 6.87 20.35 -4.47
C ARG A 302 5.37 20.65 -4.41
N HIS A 303 4.66 20.51 -5.52
CA HIS A 303 3.20 20.70 -5.54
C HIS A 303 2.49 19.60 -4.74
N VAL A 304 2.95 18.35 -4.89
CA VAL A 304 2.41 17.19 -4.16
C VAL A 304 2.72 17.29 -2.67
N MET A 305 3.94 17.72 -2.31
CA MET A 305 4.33 17.96 -0.92
C MET A 305 3.45 19.04 -0.28
N LEU A 306 3.23 20.18 -0.95
CA LEU A 306 2.39 21.26 -0.42
C LEU A 306 0.97 20.76 -0.11
N VAL A 307 0.40 19.95 -0.98
CA VAL A 307 -0.93 19.36 -0.76
C VAL A 307 -0.92 18.37 0.40
N SER A 308 0.08 17.49 0.45
CA SER A 308 0.20 16.47 1.50
C SER A 308 0.37 17.10 2.88
N ASP A 309 1.21 18.14 2.98
CA ASP A 309 1.45 18.88 4.22
C ASP A 309 0.18 19.61 4.68
N MET A 310 -0.60 20.17 3.75
CA MET A 310 -1.89 20.80 4.06
C MET A 310 -2.94 19.78 4.52
N MET A 311 -2.91 18.56 3.98
CA MET A 311 -3.82 17.48 4.41
C MET A 311 -3.50 16.96 5.81
N THR A 312 -2.24 17.06 6.28
CA THR A 312 -1.80 16.53 7.57
C THR A 312 -1.55 17.59 8.64
N CYS A 313 -1.81 18.87 8.37
CA CYS A 313 -1.40 19.99 9.24
C CYS A 313 -2.04 19.99 10.64
N ASP A 314 -3.27 19.48 10.78
CA ASP A 314 -4.05 19.54 12.02
C ASP A 314 -3.85 18.31 12.94
N GLY A 315 -2.82 17.50 12.67
CA GLY A 315 -2.55 16.30 13.47
C GLY A 315 -3.45 15.10 13.14
N ARG A 316 -4.17 15.15 12.00
CA ARG A 316 -4.90 14.02 11.38
C ARG A 316 -4.95 14.22 9.87
N VAL A 317 -5.05 13.13 9.11
CA VAL A 317 -5.25 13.24 7.65
C VAL A 317 -6.68 13.74 7.38
N LYS A 318 -6.80 14.87 6.70
CA LYS A 318 -8.09 15.48 6.34
C LYS A 318 -8.31 15.48 4.83
N GLN A 319 -9.57 15.29 4.45
CA GLN A 319 -10.05 15.52 3.09
C GLN A 319 -9.83 16.99 2.68
N ILE A 320 -9.45 17.25 1.43
CA ILE A 320 -9.27 18.64 0.94
C ILE A 320 -10.61 19.38 0.80
N GLY A 321 -11.68 18.65 0.48
CA GLY A 321 -13.02 19.18 0.25
C GLY A 321 -13.73 19.81 1.46
N ARG A 322 -15.04 20.01 1.29
CA ARG A 322 -15.91 20.76 2.22
C ARG A 322 -15.95 20.26 3.66
N HIS A 323 -15.64 18.99 3.92
CA HIS A 323 -15.70 18.40 5.26
C HIS A 323 -14.34 18.34 5.95
N GLY A 324 -13.27 18.78 5.30
CA GLY A 324 -11.94 18.86 5.90
C GLY A 324 -11.36 20.26 5.70
N VAL A 325 -10.30 20.37 4.91
CA VAL A 325 -9.47 21.59 4.79
C VAL A 325 -10.28 22.81 4.33
N SER A 326 -11.18 22.66 3.36
CA SER A 326 -12.00 23.79 2.90
C SER A 326 -13.06 24.21 3.92
N GLY A 327 -13.60 23.25 4.68
CA GLY A 327 -14.62 23.51 5.70
C GLY A 327 -14.07 24.07 7.02
N SER A 328 -12.79 23.85 7.31
CA SER A 328 -12.13 24.40 8.50
C SER A 328 -11.67 25.85 8.34
N LYS A 329 -11.94 26.49 7.19
CA LYS A 329 -11.62 27.90 6.97
C LYS A 329 -12.43 28.78 7.92
N SER A 330 -11.74 29.71 8.57
CA SER A 330 -12.29 30.57 9.62
C SER A 330 -13.21 31.69 9.13
N SER A 331 -13.27 31.95 7.82
CA SER A 331 -14.13 32.97 7.21
C SER A 331 -15.07 32.33 6.21
N VAL A 332 -16.37 32.64 6.36
CA VAL A 332 -17.47 32.22 5.48
C VAL A 332 -17.51 33.08 4.22
#